data_AF-A0A644Z5U6-F1
#
_entry.id   AF-A0A644Z5U6-F1
#
_cell.length_a   1.000
_cell.length_b   1.000
_cell.length_c   1.000
_cell.angle_alpha   90.00
_cell.angle_beta   90.00
_cell.angle_gamma   90.00
#
_symmetry.space_group_name_H-M   'P 1'
#
loop_
_entity.id
_entity.type
_entity.pdbx_description
1 polymer ?
#
loop_
_entity_poly.entity_id
_entity_poly.type
_entity_poly.pdbx_seq_one_letter_code
_entity_poly.pdbx_strand_id
1 'polypeptide(L)'
;MKRTVETSPFYPAWVESAKRDIQDIKAAIAAKDFIRLGEITEANGMKMHGTMLGAEPPFSYWEPDSIIAIKTAQTLRKQGIPCYVTMDAGPNVKVLCRLSQAETIKQALLEHFTEDKLIITKPGKGIRELTAAERAVYNWND
;
A
#
# COMPACT_ATOMS: atom_id res chain seq x y z
N MET A 1 5.33 10.05 13.58
CA MET A 1 4.88 8.93 14.44
C MET A 1 4.81 9.30 15.93
N LYS A 2 5.86 9.85 16.56
CA LYS A 2 5.86 10.18 18.01
C LYS A 2 4.58 10.89 18.50
N ARG A 3 4.19 11.99 17.83
CA ARG A 3 2.94 12.71 18.11
C ARG A 3 1.71 11.78 18.15
N THR A 4 1.51 10.98 17.10
CA THR A 4 0.39 10.03 17.03
C THR A 4 0.36 9.07 18.21
N VAL A 5 1.52 8.59 18.65
CA VAL A 5 1.62 7.71 19.82
C VAL A 5 1.22 8.44 21.10
N GLU A 6 1.69 9.67 21.27
CA GLU A 6 1.50 10.46 22.48
C GLU A 6 0.08 11.04 22.59
N THR A 7 -0.59 11.34 21.47
CA THR A 7 -1.80 12.17 21.49
C THR A 7 -3.02 11.58 20.78
N SER A 8 -2.89 10.53 19.98
CA SER A 8 -4.06 9.94 19.30
C SER A 8 -4.83 8.97 20.20
N PRO A 9 -6.14 9.18 20.45
CA PRO A 9 -6.95 8.24 21.23
C PRO A 9 -7.15 6.91 20.50
N PHE A 10 -6.92 6.87 19.18
CA PHE A 10 -7.09 5.65 18.36
C PHE A 10 -5.83 4.78 18.34
N TYR A 11 -4.66 5.31 18.72
CA TYR A 11 -3.40 4.57 18.62
C TYR A 11 -3.38 3.28 19.45
N PRO A 12 -3.82 3.25 20.73
CA PRO A 12 -3.85 1.99 21.51
C PRO A 12 -4.76 0.93 20.87
N ALA A 13 -5.94 1.32 20.39
CA ALA A 13 -6.87 0.42 19.71
C ALA A 13 -6.30 -0.13 18.39
N TRP A 14 -5.57 0.71 17.64
CA TRP A 14 -4.87 0.27 16.44
C TRP A 14 -3.80 -0.78 16.75
N VAL A 15 -2.98 -0.57 17.78
CA VAL A 15 -1.95 -1.53 18.23
C VAL A 15 -2.57 -2.88 18.57
N GLU A 16 -3.66 -2.91 19.35
CA GLU A 16 -4.35 -4.17 19.67
C GLU A 16 -4.98 -4.85 18.45
N SER A 17 -5.52 -4.06 17.51
CA SER A 17 -6.02 -4.61 16.24
C SER A 17 -4.90 -5.17 15.37
N ALA A 18 -3.73 -4.53 15.34
CA ALA A 18 -2.60 -4.94 14.52
C ALA A 18 -2.01 -6.29 14.96
N LYS A 19 -2.08 -6.62 16.26
CA LYS A 19 -1.70 -7.95 16.80
C LYS A 19 -2.55 -9.08 16.22
N ARG A 20 -3.82 -8.83 15.93
CA ARG A 20 -4.71 -9.80 15.26
C ARG A 20 -4.47 -9.79 13.75
N ASP A 21 -4.41 -8.60 13.15
CA ASP A 21 -4.19 -8.45 11.70
C ASP A 21 -2.90 -9.18 11.26
N ILE A 22 -1.82 -9.16 12.04
CA ILE A 22 -0.57 -9.88 11.71
C ILE A 22 -0.70 -11.40 11.75
N GLN A 23 -1.54 -11.96 12.62
CA GLN A 23 -1.80 -13.40 12.65
C GLN A 23 -2.63 -13.81 11.44
N ASP A 24 -3.71 -13.07 11.18
CA ASP A 24 -4.64 -13.33 10.08
C ASP A 24 -3.98 -13.18 8.71
N ILE A 25 -3.15 -12.14 8.52
CA ILE A 25 -2.50 -11.90 7.23
C ILE A 25 -1.47 -12.99 6.92
N LYS A 26 -0.76 -13.50 7.94
CA LYS A 26 0.17 -14.63 7.77
C LYS A 26 -0.58 -15.90 7.36
N ALA A 27 -1.75 -16.16 7.96
CA ALA A 27 -2.60 -17.28 7.57
C ALA A 27 -3.11 -17.13 6.13
N ALA A 28 -3.58 -15.93 5.75
CA ALA A 28 -4.04 -15.64 4.38
C ALA A 28 -2.92 -15.83 3.34
N ILE A 29 -1.70 -15.37 3.65
CA ILE A 29 -0.52 -15.57 2.78
C ILE A 29 -0.23 -17.06 2.62
N ALA A 30 -0.20 -17.83 3.71
CA ALA A 30 0.07 -19.28 3.67
C ALA A 30 -0.99 -20.04 2.86
N ALA A 31 -2.27 -19.65 3.00
CA ALA A 31 -3.38 -20.21 2.24
C ALA A 31 -3.48 -19.69 0.79
N LYS A 32 -2.64 -18.72 0.39
CA LYS A 32 -2.73 -17.99 -0.89
C LYS A 32 -4.10 -17.33 -1.10
N ASP A 33 -4.77 -16.97 0.00
CA ASP A 33 -6.04 -16.25 0.00
C ASP A 33 -5.80 -14.76 -0.26
N PHE A 34 -5.84 -14.41 -1.54
CA PHE A 34 -5.59 -13.04 -2.00
C PHE A 34 -6.66 -12.05 -1.53
N ILE A 35 -7.91 -12.50 -1.42
CA ILE A 35 -9.02 -11.63 -1.02
C ILE A 35 -8.83 -11.23 0.44
N ARG A 36 -8.63 -12.21 1.33
CA ARG A 36 -8.41 -11.94 2.75
C ARG A 36 -7.14 -11.13 3.00
N LEU A 37 -6.05 -11.44 2.29
CA LEU A 37 -4.81 -10.67 2.33
C LEU A 37 -5.06 -9.19 1.99
N GLY A 38 -5.77 -8.94 0.89
CA GLY A 38 -6.08 -7.61 0.42
C GLY A 38 -6.97 -6.81 1.37
N GLU A 39 -8.02 -7.43 1.89
CA GLU A 39 -8.93 -6.81 2.87
C GLU A 39 -8.19 -6.38 4.14
N ILE A 40 -7.32 -7.25 4.69
CA ILE A 40 -6.53 -6.92 5.88
C ILE A 40 -5.54 -5.78 5.56
N THR A 41 -4.88 -5.85 4.40
CA THR A 41 -3.91 -4.83 3.96
C THR A 41 -4.57 -3.44 3.91
N GLU A 42 -5.71 -3.33 3.23
CA GLU A 42 -6.43 -2.05 3.10
C GLU A 42 -6.99 -1.57 4.43
N ALA A 43 -7.65 -2.46 5.19
CA ALA A 43 -8.20 -2.09 6.49
C ALA A 43 -7.11 -1.62 7.47
N ASN A 44 -5.98 -2.31 7.55
CA ASN A 44 -4.89 -1.93 8.46
C ASN A 44 -4.24 -0.59 8.04
N GLY A 45 -4.01 -0.38 6.75
CA GLY A 45 -3.51 0.90 6.22
C GLY A 45 -4.46 2.06 6.54
N MET A 46 -5.77 1.87 6.39
CA MET A 46 -6.77 2.89 6.76
C MET A 46 -6.81 3.16 8.26
N LYS A 47 -6.69 2.12 9.11
CA LYS A 47 -6.58 2.30 10.57
C LYS A 47 -5.36 3.15 10.93
N MET A 48 -4.21 2.91 10.29
CA MET A 48 -2.99 3.71 10.49
C MET A 48 -3.27 5.20 10.21
N HIS A 49 -3.86 5.54 9.06
CA HIS A 49 -4.24 6.93 8.75
C HIS A 49 -5.29 7.49 9.73
N GLY A 50 -6.23 6.65 10.18
CA GLY A 50 -7.19 7.02 11.22
C GLY A 50 -6.50 7.48 12.51
N THR A 51 -5.41 6.82 12.94
CA THR A 51 -4.64 7.28 14.11
C THR A 51 -4.04 8.67 13.91
N MET A 52 -3.62 9.03 12.69
CA MET A 52 -3.05 10.35 12.38
C MET A 52 -4.11 11.45 12.43
N LEU A 53 -5.32 11.17 11.92
CA LEU A 53 -6.46 12.07 11.99
C LEU A 53 -6.97 12.27 13.43
N GLY A 54 -6.78 11.27 14.30
CA GLY A 54 -7.10 11.38 15.73
C GLY A 54 -6.01 12.02 16.59
N ALA A 55 -4.82 12.30 16.05
CA ALA A 55 -3.74 12.92 16.83
C ALA A 55 -4.01 14.40 17.13
N GLU A 56 -3.30 14.96 18.11
CA GLU A 56 -3.34 16.39 18.47
C GLU A 56 -1.95 17.05 18.26
N PRO A 57 -1.82 18.08 17.40
CA PRO A 57 -2.79 18.45 16.37
C PRO A 57 -2.89 17.38 15.26
N PRO A 58 -4.07 17.23 14.64
CA PRO A 58 -4.30 16.20 13.62
C PRO A 58 -3.51 16.51 12.35
N PHE A 59 -3.19 15.47 11.60
CA PHE A 59 -2.55 15.61 10.29
C PHE A 59 -2.94 14.48 9.35
N SER A 60 -2.76 14.71 8.06
CA SER A 60 -3.03 13.75 7.00
C SER A 60 -1.89 13.72 5.98
N TYR A 61 -1.65 12.56 5.39
CA TYR A 61 -0.78 12.40 4.22
C TYR A 61 -1.57 12.30 2.92
N TRP A 62 -2.89 12.21 3.00
CA TRP A 62 -3.74 12.12 1.83
C TRP A 62 -3.83 13.45 1.14
N GLU A 63 -3.70 13.41 -0.18
CA GLU A 63 -4.00 14.51 -1.09
C GLU A 63 -5.24 14.16 -1.92
N PRO A 64 -5.86 15.11 -2.64
CA PRO A 64 -7.03 14.83 -3.47
C PRO A 64 -6.83 13.64 -4.43
N ASP A 65 -5.64 13.56 -5.03
CA ASP A 65 -5.23 12.47 -5.93
C ASP A 65 -5.17 11.11 -5.23
N SER A 66 -4.80 11.06 -3.95
CA SER A 66 -4.87 9.83 -3.17
C SER A 66 -6.31 9.30 -3.12
N ILE A 67 -7.28 10.20 -2.90
CA ILE A 67 -8.69 9.84 -2.82
C ILE A 67 -9.21 9.32 -4.17
N ILE A 68 -8.81 9.95 -5.28
CA ILE A 68 -9.16 9.50 -6.62
C ILE A 68 -8.68 8.05 -6.82
N ALA A 69 -7.41 7.77 -6.58
CA ALA A 69 -6.84 6.42 -6.74
C ALA A 69 -7.55 5.38 -5.84
N ILE A 70 -7.83 5.72 -4.58
CA ILE A 70 -8.57 4.85 -3.65
C ILE A 70 -9.97 4.54 -4.19
N LYS A 71 -10.69 5.56 -4.68
CA LYS A 71 -12.05 5.41 -5.22
C LYS A 71 -12.07 4.60 -6.50
N THR A 72 -11.11 4.80 -7.41
CA THR A 72 -10.96 3.98 -8.61
C THR A 72 -10.75 2.51 -8.25
N ALA A 73 -9.85 2.19 -7.32
CA ALA A 73 -9.65 0.81 -6.86
C ALA A 73 -10.92 0.21 -6.22
N GLN A 74 -11.64 0.97 -5.38
CA GLN A 74 -12.91 0.52 -4.80
C GLN A 74 -13.98 0.24 -5.86
N THR A 75 -14.06 1.05 -6.91
CA THR A 75 -14.98 0.85 -8.03
C THR A 75 -14.64 -0.42 -8.81
N LEU A 76 -13.37 -0.62 -9.16
CA LEU A 76 -12.90 -1.83 -9.84
C LEU A 76 -13.18 -3.09 -9.01
N ARG A 77 -12.98 -3.03 -7.68
CA ARG A 77 -13.31 -4.13 -6.78
C ARG A 77 -14.80 -4.48 -6.79
N LYS A 78 -15.69 -3.48 -6.84
CA LYS A 78 -17.14 -3.70 -7.00
C LYS A 78 -17.52 -4.31 -8.35
N GLN A 79 -16.71 -4.09 -9.38
CA GLN A 79 -16.86 -4.68 -10.71
C GLN A 79 -16.24 -6.08 -10.84
N GLY A 80 -15.76 -6.65 -9.74
CA GLY A 80 -15.22 -8.01 -9.72
C GLY A 80 -13.72 -8.12 -10.05
N ILE A 81 -12.98 -7.01 -10.04
CA ILE A 81 -11.51 -6.99 -10.15
C ILE A 81 -10.93 -6.83 -8.74
N PRO A 82 -10.45 -7.89 -8.07
CA PRO A 82 -9.97 -7.76 -6.71
C PRO A 82 -8.69 -6.93 -6.64
N CYS A 83 -8.82 -5.71 -6.13
CA CYS A 83 -7.71 -4.82 -5.85
C CYS A 83 -7.93 -4.06 -4.54
N TYR A 84 -6.83 -3.79 -3.84
CA TYR A 84 -6.83 -3.26 -2.49
C TYR A 84 -5.72 -2.24 -2.36
N VAL A 85 -5.94 -1.19 -1.58
CA VAL A 85 -5.00 -0.08 -1.49
C VAL A 85 -4.27 -0.04 -0.16
N THR A 86 -3.01 0.39 -0.18
CA THR A 86 -2.28 0.79 1.03
C THR A 86 -1.45 2.04 0.76
N MET A 87 -1.07 2.72 1.83
CA MET A 87 -0.35 3.98 1.82
C MET A 87 0.59 4.02 3.02
N ASP A 88 1.71 4.72 2.88
CA ASP A 88 2.68 4.94 3.96
C ASP A 88 2.55 6.39 4.46
N ALA A 89 3.68 7.01 4.83
CA ALA A 89 3.77 8.40 5.24
C ALA A 89 3.84 9.38 4.04
N GLY A 90 2.88 9.30 3.11
CA GLY A 90 2.79 10.20 1.95
C GLY A 90 1.60 9.90 1.03
N PRO A 91 1.36 10.73 0.01
CA PRO A 91 0.15 10.64 -0.83
C PRO A 91 0.15 9.49 -1.84
N ASN A 92 1.28 8.80 -2.00
CA ASN A 92 1.43 7.70 -2.96
C ASN A 92 0.59 6.47 -2.54
N VAL A 93 -0.37 6.11 -3.38
CA VAL A 93 -1.24 4.94 -3.24
C VAL A 93 -0.60 3.72 -3.91
N LYS A 94 -0.49 2.62 -3.17
CA LYS A 94 -0.05 1.33 -3.69
C LYS A 94 -1.27 0.45 -3.88
N VAL A 95 -1.49 -0.04 -5.09
CA VAL A 95 -2.60 -0.95 -5.40
C VAL A 95 -2.08 -2.38 -5.42
N LEU A 96 -2.48 -3.17 -4.43
CA LEU A 96 -2.28 -4.61 -4.39
C LEU A 96 -3.29 -5.29 -5.31
N CYS A 97 -2.80 -6.03 -6.30
CA CYS A 97 -3.60 -6.72 -7.30
C CYS A 97 -2.94 -8.03 -7.76
N ARG A 98 -3.68 -8.87 -8.49
CA ARG A 98 -3.07 -9.95 -9.27
C ARG A 98 -2.37 -9.34 -10.48
N LEU A 99 -1.16 -9.82 -10.80
CA LEU A 99 -0.38 -9.30 -11.93
C LEU A 99 -1.15 -9.41 -13.27
N SER A 100 -1.96 -10.45 -13.45
CA SER A 100 -2.82 -10.62 -14.62
C SER A 100 -3.90 -9.54 -14.78
N GLN A 101 -4.16 -8.74 -13.75
CA GLN A 101 -5.14 -7.65 -13.75
C GLN A 101 -4.47 -6.26 -13.68
N ALA A 102 -3.14 -6.19 -13.56
CA ALA A 102 -2.40 -4.95 -13.34
C ALA A 102 -2.61 -3.93 -14.48
N GLU A 103 -2.57 -4.38 -15.74
CA GLU A 103 -2.80 -3.49 -16.89
C GLU A 103 -4.23 -2.95 -16.95
N THR A 104 -5.23 -3.78 -16.64
CA THR A 104 -6.63 -3.31 -16.55
C THR A 104 -6.80 -2.23 -15.49
N ILE A 105 -6.15 -2.40 -14.34
CA ILE A 105 -6.17 -1.42 -13.24
C ILE A 105 -5.41 -0.15 -13.65
N LYS A 106 -4.22 -0.28 -14.27
CA LYS A 106 -3.45 0.85 -14.79
C LYS A 106 -4.29 1.65 -15.78
N GLN A 107 -5.00 0.98 -16.68
CA GLN A 107 -5.82 1.65 -17.68
C GLN A 107 -6.97 2.47 -17.08
N ALA A 108 -7.62 1.97 -16.04
CA ALA A 108 -8.62 2.74 -15.30
C ALA A 108 -8.01 3.94 -14.55
N LEU A 109 -6.77 3.80 -14.06
CA LEU A 109 -6.07 4.91 -13.39
C LEU A 109 -5.56 5.97 -14.39
N LEU A 110 -5.28 5.60 -15.64
CA LEU A 110 -4.86 6.54 -16.69
C LEU A 110 -5.95 7.56 -17.06
N GLU A 111 -7.21 7.33 -16.67
CA GLU A 111 -8.28 8.33 -16.78
C GLU A 111 -8.06 9.56 -15.87
N HIS A 112 -7.20 9.43 -14.86
CA HIS A 112 -6.96 10.44 -13.84
C HIS A 112 -5.48 10.81 -13.65
N PHE A 113 -4.55 9.92 -14.03
CA PHE A 113 -3.12 10.07 -13.81
C PHE A 113 -2.34 9.96 -15.11
N THR A 114 -1.22 10.65 -15.20
CA THR A 114 -0.28 10.49 -16.32
C THR A 114 0.52 9.20 -16.18
N GLU A 115 0.98 8.65 -17.30
CA GLU A 115 1.67 7.36 -17.32
C GLU A 115 2.94 7.33 -16.46
N ASP A 116 3.69 8.42 -16.37
CA ASP A 116 4.90 8.54 -15.55
C ASP A 116 4.64 8.42 -14.04
N LYS A 117 3.37 8.53 -13.61
CA LYS A 117 2.95 8.37 -12.21
C LYS A 117 2.53 6.93 -11.87
N LEU A 118 2.43 6.04 -12.86
CA LEU A 118 1.90 4.69 -12.68
C LEU A 118 2.98 3.64 -12.92
N ILE A 119 3.45 3.03 -11.83
CA ILE A 119 4.49 2.01 -11.86
C ILE A 119 3.88 0.64 -11.52
N ILE A 120 3.96 -0.30 -12.46
CA ILE A 120 3.63 -1.71 -12.21
C ILE A 120 4.90 -2.43 -11.73
N THR A 121 4.79 -3.13 -10.61
CA THR A 121 5.86 -3.96 -10.07
C THR A 121 5.31 -5.28 -9.53
N LYS A 122 6.22 -6.23 -9.27
CA LYS A 122 5.89 -7.56 -8.72
C LYS A 122 6.78 -7.86 -7.51
N PRO A 123 6.42 -8.85 -6.67
CA PRO A 123 7.29 -9.31 -5.59
C PRO A 123 8.71 -9.59 -6.11
N GLY A 124 9.69 -8.89 -5.53
CA GLY A 124 11.09 -8.97 -5.90
C GLY A 124 11.85 -10.04 -5.11
N LYS A 125 13.12 -10.23 -5.47
CA LYS A 125 14.08 -10.95 -4.64
C LYS A 125 14.59 -10.02 -3.53
N GLY A 126 15.22 -10.60 -2.51
CA GLY A 126 15.95 -9.82 -1.50
C GLY A 126 17.19 -9.13 -2.06
N ILE A 127 17.90 -8.41 -1.20
CA ILE A 127 19.18 -7.78 -1.54
C ILE A 127 20.19 -8.82 -2.03
N ARG A 128 21.01 -8.43 -3.01
CA ARG A 128 22.17 -9.20 -3.47
C ARG A 128 23.29 -8.25 -3.85
N GLU A 129 24.50 -8.77 -3.89
CA GLU A 129 25.62 -8.07 -4.50
C GLU A 129 25.42 -7.94 -6.01
N LEU A 130 25.88 -6.80 -6.55
CA LEU A 130 25.98 -6.59 -7.98
C LEU A 130 27.14 -7.41 -8.54
N THR A 131 26.97 -7.99 -9.72
CA THR A 131 28.10 -8.56 -10.48
C THR A 131 29.06 -7.45 -10.91
N ALA A 132 30.31 -7.80 -11.24
CA ALA A 132 31.28 -6.82 -11.75
C ALA A 132 30.75 -6.08 -12.99
N ALA A 133 30.03 -6.78 -13.88
CA ALA A 133 29.41 -6.19 -15.07
C ALA A 133 28.31 -5.18 -14.72
N GLU A 134 27.49 -5.45 -13.70
CA GLU A 134 26.43 -4.53 -13.25
C GLU A 134 27.00 -3.30 -12.55
N ARG A 135 28.09 -3.46 -11.78
CA ARG A 135 28.79 -2.33 -11.16
C ARG A 135 29.40 -1.37 -12.19
N ALA A 136 29.94 -1.91 -13.27
CA ALA A 136 30.55 -1.13 -14.34
C ALA A 136 29.56 -0.16 -15.02
N VAL A 137 28.26 -0.48 -15.07
CA VAL A 137 27.21 0.40 -15.63
C VAL A 137 27.11 1.74 -14.88
N TYR A 138 27.42 1.74 -13.58
CA TYR A 138 27.33 2.92 -12.72
C TYR A 138 28.69 3.56 -12.44
N ASN A 139 29.77 3.12 -13.11
CA ASN A 139 31.16 3.49 -12.82
C ASN A 139 31.54 3.26 -11.34
N TRP A 140 30.93 2.25 -10.70
CA TRP A 140 31.30 1.82 -9.37
C TRP A 140 32.43 0.80 -9.49
N ASN A 141 33.62 1.29 -9.87
CA ASN A 141 34.85 0.50 -9.77
C ASN A 141 35.33 0.55 -8.32
N ASP A 142 35.78 -0.60 -7.81
CA ASP A 142 36.23 -0.78 -6.42
C ASP A 142 37.35 0.21 -6.02
#